data_AF-A0A522VJR6-F1
#
_entry.id   AF-A0A522VJR6-F1
#
_cell.length_a   1.000
_cell.length_b   1.000
_cell.length_c   1.000
_cell.angle_alpha   90.00
_cell.angle_beta   90.00
_cell.angle_gamma   90.00
#
_symmetry.space_group_name_H-M   'P 1'
#
loop_
_entity.id
_entity.type
_entity.pdbx_description
1 polymer ?
#
loop_
_entity_poly.entity_id
_entity_poly.type
_entity_poly.pdbx_seq_one_letter_code
_entity_poly.pdbx_strand_id
1 'polypeptide(L)' 'MARTVQCIKLGREAEGLDFPPFPGELGKRLYEQVSKEAWQQWLRHQTMLVNENRLNLA' A
#
# COMPACT_ATOMS: atom_id res chain seq x y z
N MET A 1 10.09 11.60 -12.97
CA MET A 1 8.92 12.31 -12.41
C MET A 1 8.14 11.30 -11.60
N ALA A 2 7.90 11.58 -10.31
CA ALA A 2 7.14 10.68 -9.47
C ALA A 2 5.66 10.77 -9.88
N ARG A 3 5.04 9.62 -10.12
CA ARG A 3 3.62 9.52 -10.47
C ARG A 3 2.80 9.96 -9.27
N THR A 4 1.81 10.83 -9.46
CA THR A 4 0.86 11.21 -8.41
C THR A 4 -0.42 10.39 -8.55
N VAL A 5 -1.03 10.05 -7.41
CA VAL A 5 -2.29 9.31 -7.33
C VAL A 5 -3.21 9.96 -6.31
N GLN A 6 -4.51 9.95 -6.58
CA GLN A 6 -5.53 10.32 -5.60
C GLN A 6 -5.63 9.20 -4.57
N CYS A 7 -4.97 9.36 -3.43
CA CYS A 7 -4.88 8.30 -2.45
C CYS A 7 -6.22 8.09 -1.73
N ILE A 8 -6.77 6.89 -1.81
CA ILE A 8 -8.03 6.53 -1.13
C ILE A 8 -7.95 6.63 0.40
N LYS A 9 -6.75 6.42 0.97
CA LYS A 9 -6.54 6.44 2.42
C LYS A 9 -6.31 7.85 2.96
N LEU A 10 -5.60 8.69 2.23
CA LEU A 10 -5.24 10.05 2.64
C LEU A 10 -6.26 11.10 2.18
N GLY A 11 -7.10 10.78 1.18
CA GLY A 11 -8.09 11.69 0.63
C GLY A 11 -7.50 12.85 -0.20
N ARG A 12 -6.20 12.78 -0.54
CA ARG A 12 -5.45 13.81 -1.27
C ARG A 12 -4.54 13.18 -2.32
N GLU A 13 -4.10 13.99 -3.28
CA GLU A 13 -3.04 13.60 -4.20
C GLU A 13 -1.73 13.43 -3.44
N ALA A 14 -1.08 12.30 -3.67
CA ALA A 14 0.21 11.96 -3.09
C ALA A 14 1.04 11.14 -4.07
N GLU A 15 2.30 10.93 -3.75
CA GLU A 15 3.20 10.11 -4.57
C GLU A 15 2.70 8.67 -4.64
N GLY A 16 2.46 8.17 -5.84
CA GLY A 16 2.05 6.80 -6.12
C GLY A 16 3.18 5.80 -5.91
N LEU A 17 2.84 4.52 -5.92
CA LEU A 17 3.83 3.44 -5.88
C LEU A 17 4.67 3.40 -7.16
N ASP A 18 5.94 3.01 -7.02
CA ASP A 18 6.88 2.86 -8.14
C ASP A 18 6.54 1.62 -9.00
N PHE A 19 6.08 0.55 -8.36
CA PHE A 19 5.65 -0.70 -8.98
C PHE A 19 4.48 -1.32 -8.21
N PRO A 20 3.62 -2.13 -8.87
CA PRO A 20 2.56 -2.85 -8.19
C PRO A 20 3.15 -3.86 -7.18
N PRO A 21 2.70 -3.87 -5.92
CA PRO A 21 3.28 -4.72 -4.87
C PRO A 21 2.90 -6.19 -5.00
N PHE A 22 1.83 -6.49 -5.72
CA PHE A 22 1.33 -7.85 -5.94
C PHE A 22 0.97 -8.05 -7.41
N PRO A 23 1.01 -9.29 -7.92
CA PRO A 23 0.49 -9.59 -9.24
C PRO A 23 -1.05 -9.56 -9.25
N GLY A 24 -1.62 -9.35 -10.45
CA GLY A 24 -3.06 -9.40 -10.69
C GLY A 24 -3.81 -8.08 -10.45
N GLU A 25 -5.15 -8.15 -10.54
CA GLU A 25 -6.04 -6.99 -10.46
C GLU A 25 -5.92 -6.21 -9.14
N LEU A 26 -5.65 -6.91 -8.04
CA LEU A 26 -5.48 -6.29 -6.72
C LEU A 26 -4.22 -5.40 -6.66
N GLY A 27 -3.11 -5.88 -7.21
CA GLY A 27 -1.89 -5.09 -7.32
C GLY A 27 -2.05 -3.88 -8.23
N LYS A 28 -2.80 -4.04 -9.34
CA LYS A 28 -3.15 -2.93 -10.23
C LYS A 28 -3.99 -1.86 -9.52
N ARG A 29 -5.02 -2.26 -8.75
CA ARG A 29 -5.83 -1.32 -7.95
C ARG A 29 -5.00 -0.60 -6.89
N LEU A 30 -4.14 -1.32 -6.17
CA LEU A 30 -3.22 -0.72 -5.19
C LEU A 30 -2.30 0.30 -5.85
N TYR A 31 -1.70 -0.07 -6.98
CA TYR A 31 -0.88 0.84 -7.76
C TYR A 31 -1.67 2.07 -8.22
N GLU A 32 -2.92 1.90 -8.66
CA GLU A 32 -3.77 2.98 -9.16
C GLU A 32 -4.28 3.95 -8.08
N GLN A 33 -4.58 3.46 -6.88
CA GLN A 33 -5.37 4.19 -5.89
C GLN A 33 -4.65 4.44 -4.55
N VAL A 34 -3.47 3.86 -4.33
CA VAL A 34 -2.74 3.96 -3.06
C VAL A 34 -1.41 4.66 -3.26
N SER A 35 -1.14 5.63 -2.38
CA SER A 35 0.14 6.34 -2.35
C SER A 35 1.20 5.56 -1.61
N LYS A 36 2.46 5.88 -1.90
CA LYS A 36 3.64 5.35 -1.21
C LYS A 36 3.57 5.59 0.30
N GLU A 37 3.11 6.77 0.72
CA GLU A 37 2.90 7.12 2.13
C GLU A 37 1.87 6.17 2.79
N ALA A 38 0.70 6.00 2.18
CA ALA A 38 -0.34 5.13 2.71
C ALA A 38 0.09 3.66 2.74
N TRP A 39 0.85 3.22 1.74
CA TRP A 39 1.40 1.87 1.68
C TRP A 39 2.37 1.60 2.84
N GLN A 40 3.25 2.55 3.16
CA GLN A 40 4.15 2.43 4.31
C GLN A 40 3.39 2.35 5.64
N GLN A 41 2.30 3.10 5.80
CA GLN A 41 1.44 2.99 6.98
C GLN A 41 0.77 1.61 7.06
N TRP A 42 0.31 1.08 5.92
CA TRP A 42 -0.25 -0.26 5.84
C TRP A 42 0.74 -1.35 6.24
N LEU A 43 1.98 -1.30 5.74
CA LEU A 43 3.01 -2.29 6.10
C LEU A 43 3.28 -2.32 7.62
N ARG A 44 3.35 -1.15 8.27
CA ARG A 44 3.50 -1.08 9.73
C ARG A 44 2.33 -1.72 10.45
N HIS A 45 1.11 -1.46 9.99
CA HIS A 45 -0.10 -2.06 10.56
C HIS A 45 -0.14 -3.58 10.34
N GLN A 46 0.27 -4.05 9.16
CA GLN A 46 0.42 -5.47 8.87
C GLN A 46 1.40 -6.13 9.85
N THR A 47 2.59 -5.54 10.06
CA THR A 47 3.57 -6.06 11.01
C THR A 47 3.02 -6.14 12.44
N MET A 48 2.28 -5.11 12.90
CA MET A 48 1.61 -5.13 14.19
C MET A 48 0.64 -6.31 14.29
N LEU A 49 -0.25 -6.49 13.31
CA LEU A 49 -1.24 -7.57 13.30
C LEU A 49 -0.58 -8.97 13.26
N VAL A 50 0.48 -9.12 12.47
CA VAL A 50 1.24 -10.38 12.37
C VAL A 50 1.86 -10.74 13.72
N ASN A 51 2.47 -9.77 14.39
CA ASN A 51 3.10 -9.97 15.70
C ASN A 51 2.06 -10.25 16.80
N GLU A 52 0.98 -9.47 16.86
CA GLU A 52 -0.07 -9.61 17.87
C GLU A 52 -0.81 -10.93 17.76
N ASN A 53 -1.12 -11.36 16.53
CA ASN A 53 -1.84 -12.61 16.28
C ASN A 53 -0.90 -13.82 16.07
N ARG A 54 0.42 -13.62 16.17
CA ARG A 54 1.46 -14.64 15.91
C ARG A 54 1.24 -15.38 14.58
N LEU A 55 0.87 -14.64 13.54
CA LEU A 55 0.61 -15.20 12.21
C LEU A 55 1.94 -15.61 11.57
N ASN A 56 1.97 -16.78 10.95
CA ASN A 56 3.09 -17.19 10.12
C ASN A 56 2.81 -16.78 8.67
N LEU A 57 3.69 -15.97 8.09
CA LEU A 57 3.63 -15.52 6.70
C LEU A 57 4.33 -16.48 5.72
N ALA A 58 4.80 -17.63 6.21
CA ALA A 58 5.49 -18.67 5.44
C ALA A 58 4.54 -19.61 4.70
#